data_AF-A0A9X9PQY3-F1
#
_entry.id   AF-A0A9X9PQY3-F1
#
_cell.length_a   1.000
_cell.length_b   1.000
_cell.length_c   1.000
_cell.angle_alpha   90.00
_cell.angle_beta   90.00
_cell.angle_gamma   90.00
#
_symmetry.space_group_name_H-M   'P 1'
#
loop_
_entity.id
_entity.type
_entity.pdbx_description
1 polymer ?
#
loop_
_entity_poly.entity_id
_entity_poly.type
_entity_poly.pdbx_seq_one_letter_code
_entity_poly.pdbx_strand_id
1 'polypeptide(L)' 'MKDYIQRHHPDLGNRKQRTSDSLCNIVKEAWDSVSPEDLVRLIESMPARYQAMIDADGGPTRY' A
#
# COMPACT_ATOMS: atom_id res chain seq x y z
N MET A 1 -3.66 -1.56 2.15
CA MET A 1 -3.65 -2.57 1.07
C MET A 1 -2.59 -3.65 1.21
N LYS A 2 -1.28 -3.33 1.17
CA LYS A 2 -0.21 -4.35 1.22
C LYS A 2 -0.36 -5.30 2.42
N ASP A 3 -0.54 -4.74 3.61
CA ASP A 3 -0.67 -5.52 4.84
C ASP A 3 -1.93 -6.40 4.84
N TYR A 4 -3.02 -5.91 4.23
CA TYR A 4 -4.24 -6.69 4.02
C TYR A 4 -3.96 -7.90 3.12
N ILE A 5 -3.35 -7.67 1.94
CA ILE A 5 -3.02 -8.75 1.00
C ILE A 5 -2.09 -9.78 1.66
N GLN A 6 -1.06 -9.34 2.38
CA GLN A 6 -0.13 -10.26 3.06
C GLN A 6 -0.81 -11.08 4.16
N ARG A 7 -1.77 -10.50 4.89
CA ARG A 7 -2.50 -11.19 5.96
C ARG A 7 -3.53 -12.19 5.42
N HIS A 8 -4.25 -11.84 4.36
CA HIS A 8 -5.41 -12.60 3.87
C HIS A 8 -5.07 -13.50 2.68
N HIS A 9 -4.03 -13.18 1.91
CA HIS A 9 -3.61 -13.87 0.70
C HIS A 9 -2.11 -14.19 0.73
N PRO A 10 -1.64 -15.04 1.67
CA PRO A 10 -0.23 -15.36 1.83
C PRO A 10 0.37 -16.04 0.58
N ASP A 11 1.70 -16.04 0.47
CA ASP A 11 2.40 -16.63 -0.67
C ASP A 11 2.10 -18.12 -0.81
N LEU A 12 1.90 -18.57 -2.05
CA LEU A 12 1.54 -19.96 -2.37
C LEU A 12 2.73 -20.94 -2.29
N GLY A 13 3.94 -20.44 -2.01
CA GLY A 13 5.18 -21.22 -2.00
C GLY A 13 5.60 -21.75 -3.39
N ASN A 14 6.75 -22.43 -3.47
CA ASN A 14 7.19 -23.25 -4.61
C ASN A 14 7.01 -22.64 -6.02
N ARG A 15 7.32 -21.35 -6.20
CA ARG A 15 7.13 -20.58 -7.46
C ARG A 15 5.69 -20.63 -8.03
N LYS A 16 4.70 -21.04 -7.25
CA LYS A 16 3.30 -20.98 -7.68
C LYS A 16 2.89 -19.53 -7.77
N GLN A 17 2.39 -19.15 -8.93
CA GLN A 17 1.78 -17.84 -9.16
C GLN A 17 0.28 -17.97 -9.20
N ARG A 18 -0.38 -16.90 -8.76
CA ARG A 18 -1.83 -16.74 -8.92
C ARG A 18 -2.14 -16.45 -10.38
N THR A 19 -3.34 -16.83 -10.82
CA THR A 19 -3.85 -16.41 -12.12
C THR A 19 -4.10 -14.89 -12.12
N SER A 20 -4.13 -14.29 -13.31
CA SER A 20 -4.44 -12.87 -13.47
C SER A 20 -5.78 -12.49 -12.82
N ASP A 21 -6.83 -13.28 -13.07
CA ASP A 21 -8.16 -13.03 -12.49
C ASP A 21 -8.17 -13.11 -10.96
N SER A 22 -7.42 -14.06 -10.40
CA SER A 22 -7.25 -14.18 -8.96
C SER A 22 -6.55 -12.94 -8.38
N LEU A 23 -5.49 -12.44 -9.03
CA LEU A 23 -4.81 -11.23 -8.59
C LEU A 23 -5.73 -10.00 -8.68
N CYS A 24 -6.49 -9.85 -9.76
CA CYS A 24 -7.46 -8.76 -9.91
C CYS A 24 -8.48 -8.74 -8.78
N ASN A 25 -9.02 -9.91 -8.41
CA ASN A 25 -10.00 -10.00 -7.32
C ASN A 25 -9.38 -9.66 -5.97
N ILE A 26 -8.15 -10.13 -5.69
CA ILE A 26 -7.43 -9.82 -4.45
C ILE A 26 -7.15 -8.33 -4.33
N VAL A 27 -6.73 -7.68 -5.41
CA VAL A 27 -6.44 -6.24 -5.41
C VAL A 27 -7.72 -5.43 -5.18
N LYS A 28 -8.83 -5.81 -5.81
CA LYS A 28 -10.14 -5.16 -5.58
C LYS A 28 -10.59 -5.31 -4.13
N GLU A 29 -10.57 -6.53 -3.60
CA GLU A 29 -10.93 -6.80 -2.21
C GLU A 29 -10.06 -5.99 -1.23
N ALA A 30 -8.75 -5.95 -1.47
CA ALA A 30 -7.81 -5.20 -0.64
C ALA A 30 -7.95 -3.68 -0.77
N TRP A 31 -8.50 -3.19 -1.89
CA TRP A 31 -8.84 -1.79 -2.10
C TRP A 31 -10.11 -1.43 -1.34
N ASP A 32 -11.15 -2.26 -1.47
CA ASP A 32 -12.45 -2.07 -0.82
C ASP A 32 -12.36 -2.15 0.71
N SER A 33 -11.31 -2.79 1.25
CA SER A 33 -11.04 -2.83 2.69
C SER A 33 -10.34 -1.58 3.25
N VAL A 34 -9.88 -0.66 2.40
CA VAL A 34 -9.28 0.60 2.85
C VAL A 34 -10.37 1.55 3.34
N SER A 35 -10.28 1.99 4.59
CA SER A 35 -11.26 2.91 5.15
C SER A 35 -11.08 4.34 4.60
N PRO A 36 -12.16 5.13 4.49
CA PRO A 36 -12.05 6.55 4.17
C PRO A 36 -11.12 7.30 5.14
N GLU A 37 -11.10 6.91 6.41
CA GLU A 37 -10.27 7.52 7.44
C GLU A 37 -8.77 7.29 7.17
N ASP A 38 -8.39 6.12 6.67
CA ASP A 38 -7.00 5.85 6.27
C ASP A 38 -6.57 6.74 5.10
N LEU A 39 -7.48 7.01 4.15
CA LEU A 39 -7.22 7.91 3.02
C LEU A 39 -7.09 9.37 3.48
N VAL A 40 -7.94 9.81 4.41
CA VAL A 40 -7.84 11.16 5.00
C VAL A 40 -6.51 11.32 5.73
N ARG A 41 -6.13 10.37 6.58
CA ARG A 41 -4.82 10.39 7.28
C ARG A 41 -3.64 10.43 6.32
N LEU A 42 -3.74 9.75 5.17
CA LEU A 42 -2.71 9.80 4.14
C LEU A 42 -2.53 11.22 3.60
N ILE A 43 -3.64 11.89 3.26
CA ILE A 43 -3.62 13.28 2.78
C ILE A 43 -3.10 14.23 3.87
N GLU A 44 -3.57 14.08 5.11
CA GLU A 44 -3.12 14.88 6.25
C GLU A 44 -1.62 14.69 6.54
N SER A 45 -1.04 13.55 6.16
CA SER A 45 0.41 13.31 6.30
C SER A 45 1.28 14.07 5.30
N MET A 46 0.71 14.59 4.21
CA MET A 46 1.47 15.20 3.10
C MET A 46 2.39 16.35 3.51
N PRO A 47 1.98 17.32 4.36
CA PRO A 47 2.88 18.37 4.83
C PRO A 47 4.16 17.84 5.47
N ALA A 48 4.06 16.78 6.28
CA ALA A 48 5.24 16.17 6.92
C ALA A 48 6.16 15.47 5.90
N ARG A 49 5.60 14.91 4.82
CA ARG A 49 6.40 14.31 3.73
C ARG A 49 7.14 15.38 2.94
N TYR A 50 6.49 16.50 2.66
CA TYR A 50 7.13 17.63 1.99
C TYR A 50 8.25 18.22 2.85
N GLN A 51 8.04 18.38 4.16
CA GLN A 51 9.12 18.82 5.05
C GLN A 51 10.30 17.85 5.03
N ALA A 52 10.05 16.53 5.08
CA ALA A 52 11.12 15.53 5.00
C ALA A 52 11.90 15.59 3.68
N MET A 53 11.24 15.93 2.56
CA MET A 53 11.88 16.12 1.27
C MET A 53 12.74 17.40 1.24
N ILE A 54 12.26 18.49 1.85
CA ILE A 54 13.02 19.73 2.00
C ILE A 54 14.26 19.50 2.86
N ASP A 55 14.11 18.82 3.99
CA ASP A 55 15.22 18.49 4.91
C ASP A 55 16.26 17.59 4.25
N ALA A 56 15.83 16.77 3.28
CA ALA A 56 16.69 15.91 2.48
C ALA A 56 17.30 16.62 1.24
N ASP A 57 17.07 17.92 1.05
CA ASP A 57 17.48 18.69 -0.14
C ASP A 57 17.04 18.02 -1.46
N GLY A 58 15.79 17.53 -1.47
CA GLY A 58 15.22 16.78 -2.59
C GLY A 58 15.65 15.31 -2.67
N GLY A 59 16.44 14.83 -1.72
CA GLY A 59 16.85 13.43 -1.61
C GLY A 59 15.73 12.46 -1.16
N PRO A 60 15.98 11.15 -1.20
CA PRO A 60 15.02 10.13 -0.76
C PRO A 60 14.62 10.30 0.71
N THR A 61 13.34 10.08 1.01
CA THR A 61 12.81 10.10 2.38
C THR A 61 12.32 8.71 2.79
N ARG A 62 11.94 8.55 4.06
CA ARG A 62 11.35 7.29 4.58
C ARG A 62 9.95 6.99 4.05
N TYR A 63 9.31 7.96 3.39
CA TYR A 63 7.92 7.89 2.91
C TYR A 63 7.81 7.34 1.49
#